data_AF-A0A8T5TRY4-F1
#
_entry.id   AF-A0A8T5TRY4-F1
#
_cell.length_a   1.000
_cell.length_b   1.000
_cell.length_c   1.000
_cell.angle_alpha   90.00
_cell.angle_beta   90.00
_cell.angle_gamma   90.00
#
_symmetry.space_group_name_H-M   'P 1'
#
loop_
_entity.id
_entity.type
_entity.pdbx_description
1 polymer ?
#
loop_
_entity_poly.entity_id
_entity_poly.type
_entity_poly.pdbx_seq_one_letter_code
_entity_poly.pdbx_strand_id
1 'polypeptide(L)'
;MSEKELIWTVKLDWLNVLRKIGLDSINEIPEYKRIKAIKNITRIHGTENLLSFKPNELEQIVANEIKDLMKKELNLKRRKEDKVQEQMSNNMVPLKDGGIIRINLNDLKDLKDLNLDGNPEDIIKQFYKKFVDNEDDDKDSDDKDSDDKEKVKEDNTGYYI
;
A
#
# COMPACT_ATOMS: atom_id res chain seq x y z
N MET A 1 -15.29 9.82 -30.96
CA MET A 1 -16.29 8.83 -30.51
C MET A 1 -17.51 9.59 -30.11
N SER A 2 -18.65 9.18 -30.62
CA SER A 2 -19.94 9.77 -30.26
C SER A 2 -20.35 9.26 -28.88
N GLU A 3 -21.01 10.08 -28.06
CA GLU A 3 -21.62 9.63 -26.79
C GLU A 3 -22.52 8.40 -26.99
N LYS A 4 -23.12 8.26 -28.18
CA LYS A 4 -23.95 7.11 -28.54
C LYS A 4 -23.20 5.77 -28.55
N GLU A 5 -21.90 5.78 -28.83
CA GLU A 5 -21.09 4.56 -28.92
C GLU A 5 -20.80 3.96 -27.53
N LEU A 6 -20.90 4.77 -26.46
CA LEU A 6 -20.54 4.40 -25.09
C LEU A 6 -21.74 4.26 -24.14
N ILE A 7 -22.97 4.29 -24.64
CA ILE A 7 -24.20 4.19 -23.82
C ILE A 7 -24.21 2.93 -22.95
N TRP A 8 -23.60 1.83 -23.43
CA TRP A 8 -23.51 0.57 -22.69
C TRP A 8 -22.73 0.68 -21.38
N THR A 9 -21.82 1.66 -21.26
CA THR A 9 -21.00 1.86 -20.05
C THR A 9 -21.84 2.27 -18.84
N VAL A 10 -23.05 2.79 -19.04
CA VAL A 10 -24.01 3.12 -17.97
C VAL A 10 -24.46 1.87 -17.20
N LYS A 11 -24.39 0.69 -17.83
CA LYS A 11 -24.72 -0.59 -17.18
C LYS A 11 -23.58 -1.15 -16.32
N LEU A 12 -22.39 -0.57 -16.38
CA LEU A 12 -21.22 -1.09 -15.67
C LEU A 12 -21.27 -0.69 -14.20
N ASP A 13 -21.22 -1.71 -13.34
CA ASP A 13 -20.83 -1.51 -11.95
C ASP A 13 -19.29 -1.53 -11.83
N TRP A 14 -18.69 -0.34 -11.82
CA TRP A 14 -17.25 -0.17 -11.67
C TRP A 14 -16.71 -0.77 -10.37
N LEU A 15 -17.51 -0.83 -9.31
CA LEU A 15 -17.09 -1.40 -8.04
C LEU A 15 -16.95 -2.92 -8.14
N ASN A 16 -17.84 -3.60 -8.87
CA ASN A 16 -17.68 -5.02 -9.17
C ASN A 16 -16.50 -5.30 -10.10
N VAL A 17 -16.30 -4.44 -11.12
CA VAL A 17 -15.12 -4.53 -11.99
C VAL A 17 -13.83 -4.44 -11.19
N LEU A 18 -13.72 -3.47 -10.28
CA LEU A 18 -12.56 -3.27 -9.40
C LEU A 18 -12.31 -4.47 -8.49
N ARG A 19 -13.36 -4.99 -7.85
CA ARG A 19 -13.27 -6.21 -7.02
C ARG A 19 -12.74 -7.42 -7.80
N LYS A 20 -13.18 -7.61 -9.04
CA LYS A 20 -12.73 -8.73 -9.90
C LYS A 20 -11.23 -8.66 -10.24
N ILE A 21 -10.63 -7.47 -10.22
CA ILE A 21 -9.21 -7.26 -10.52
C ILE A 21 -8.34 -7.05 -9.27
N GLY A 22 -8.93 -7.00 -8.08
CA GLY A 22 -8.21 -6.80 -6.81
C GLY A 22 -7.72 -5.36 -6.61
N LEU A 23 -8.50 -4.38 -7.09
CA LEU A 23 -8.26 -2.96 -6.83
C LEU A 23 -9.36 -2.41 -5.94
N ASP A 24 -9.02 -1.47 -5.07
CA ASP A 24 -9.97 -0.87 -4.12
C ASP A 24 -10.52 0.45 -4.64
N SER A 25 -9.74 1.15 -5.46
CA SER A 25 -10.12 2.44 -6.04
C SER A 25 -9.97 2.50 -7.55
N ILE A 26 -10.89 3.21 -8.21
CA ILE A 26 -10.81 3.49 -9.65
C ILE A 26 -9.57 4.29 -10.03
N ASN A 27 -9.01 5.05 -9.09
CA ASN A 27 -7.81 5.86 -9.27
C ASN A 27 -6.53 5.03 -9.41
N GLU A 28 -6.56 3.77 -8.99
CA GLU A 28 -5.45 2.82 -9.22
C GLU A 28 -5.33 2.43 -10.69
N ILE A 29 -6.39 2.61 -11.49
CA ILE A 29 -6.38 2.39 -12.93
C ILE A 29 -6.08 3.72 -13.63
N PRO A 30 -4.97 3.84 -14.38
CA PRO A 30 -4.71 5.03 -15.17
C PRO A 30 -5.84 5.31 -16.16
N GLU A 31 -6.29 6.56 -16.26
CA GLU A 31 -7.44 6.96 -17.06
C GLU A 31 -7.32 6.53 -18.54
N TYR A 32 -6.12 6.69 -19.12
CA TYR A 32 -5.86 6.28 -20.50
C TYR A 32 -6.10 4.77 -20.72
N LYS A 33 -5.85 3.92 -19.70
CA LYS A 33 -6.12 2.48 -19.78
C LYS A 33 -7.61 2.18 -19.68
N ARG A 34 -8.36 2.91 -18.83
CA ARG A 34 -9.82 2.79 -18.74
C ARG A 34 -10.46 3.10 -20.09
N ILE A 35 -10.09 4.24 -20.68
CA ILE A 35 -10.59 4.66 -22.00
C ILE A 35 -10.19 3.65 -23.08
N LYS A 36 -8.95 3.16 -23.05
CA LYS A 36 -8.47 2.15 -24.01
C LYS A 36 -9.24 0.83 -23.90
N ALA A 37 -9.53 0.35 -22.70
CA ALA A 37 -10.33 -0.85 -22.47
C ALA A 37 -11.74 -0.69 -23.06
N ILE A 38 -12.42 0.40 -22.73
CA ILE A 38 -13.77 0.70 -23.24
C ILE A 38 -13.77 0.76 -24.77
N LYS A 39 -12.77 1.41 -25.38
CA LYS A 39 -12.61 1.48 -26.84
C LYS A 39 -12.41 0.10 -27.46
N ASN A 40 -11.52 -0.72 -26.90
CA ASN A 40 -11.24 -2.05 -27.42
C ASN A 40 -12.48 -2.95 -27.37
N ILE A 41 -13.18 -2.95 -26.24
CA ILE A 41 -14.39 -3.74 -26.03
C ILE A 41 -15.49 -3.31 -27.00
N THR A 42 -15.72 -2.00 -27.12
CA THR A 42 -16.72 -1.44 -28.05
C THR A 42 -16.40 -1.83 -29.50
N ARG A 43 -15.11 -1.85 -29.87
CA ARG A 43 -14.67 -2.26 -31.21
C ARG A 43 -14.83 -3.76 -31.47
N ILE A 44 -14.61 -4.61 -30.48
CA ILE A 44 -14.64 -6.07 -30.63
C ILE A 44 -16.08 -6.59 -30.63
N HIS A 45 -16.90 -6.14 -29.67
CA HIS A 45 -18.24 -6.68 -29.48
C HIS A 45 -19.33 -5.86 -30.18
N GLY A 46 -19.08 -4.56 -30.42
CA GLY A 46 -20.10 -3.63 -30.92
C GLY A 46 -21.08 -3.20 -29.82
N THR A 47 -21.55 -1.96 -29.90
CA THR A 47 -22.41 -1.33 -28.89
C THR A 47 -23.73 -2.09 -28.67
N GLU A 48 -24.34 -2.64 -29.74
CA GLU A 48 -25.63 -3.34 -29.66
C GLU A 48 -25.53 -4.64 -28.87
N ASN A 49 -24.47 -5.43 -29.08
CA ASN A 49 -24.25 -6.67 -28.32
C ASN A 49 -23.89 -6.38 -26.86
N LEU A 50 -23.13 -5.32 -26.60
CA LEU A 50 -22.80 -4.92 -25.24
C LEU A 50 -24.03 -4.48 -24.44
N LEU A 51 -25.04 -3.94 -25.11
CA LEU A 51 -26.32 -3.60 -24.48
C LEU A 51 -27.18 -4.83 -24.17
N SER A 52 -27.01 -5.96 -24.87
CA SER A 52 -27.79 -7.18 -24.63
C SER A 52 -27.18 -8.08 -23.54
N PHE A 53 -25.89 -7.94 -23.25
CA PHE A 53 -25.23 -8.70 -22.18
C PHE A 53 -25.78 -8.40 -20.78
N LYS A 54 -25.70 -9.40 -19.92
CA LYS A 54 -26.01 -9.23 -18.49
C LYS A 54 -24.91 -8.39 -17.82
N PRO A 55 -25.24 -7.59 -16.79
CA PRO A 55 -24.26 -6.76 -16.09
C PRO A 55 -23.00 -7.53 -15.65
N ASN A 56 -23.18 -8.70 -15.04
CA ASN A 56 -22.07 -9.55 -14.58
C ASN A 56 -21.13 -10.02 -15.70
N GLU A 57 -21.67 -10.31 -16.90
CA GLU A 57 -20.88 -10.73 -18.06
C GLU A 57 -20.11 -9.53 -18.62
N LEU A 58 -20.78 -8.39 -18.71
CA LEU A 58 -20.19 -7.13 -19.16
C LEU A 58 -19.04 -6.69 -18.24
N GLU A 59 -19.25 -6.77 -16.93
CA GLU A 59 -18.24 -6.49 -15.90
C GLU A 59 -17.05 -7.46 -16.02
N GLN A 60 -17.30 -8.74 -16.32
CA GLN A 60 -16.23 -9.72 -16.52
C GLN A 60 -15.38 -9.40 -17.75
N ILE A 61 -16.01 -9.00 -18.87
CA ILE A 61 -15.31 -8.60 -20.10
C ILE A 61 -14.45 -7.37 -19.82
N VAL A 62 -15.01 -6.35 -19.16
CA VAL A 62 -14.28 -5.13 -18.79
C VAL A 62 -13.14 -5.42 -17.83
N ALA A 63 -13.38 -6.23 -16.79
CA ALA A 63 -12.36 -6.62 -15.83
C ALA A 63 -11.20 -7.36 -16.50
N ASN A 64 -11.47 -8.29 -17.42
CA ASN A 64 -10.45 -9.03 -18.14
C ASN A 64 -9.58 -8.10 -19.01
N GLU A 65 -10.21 -7.20 -19.78
CA GLU A 65 -9.48 -6.25 -20.63
C GLU A 65 -8.59 -5.31 -19.80
N ILE A 66 -9.12 -4.77 -18.69
CA ILE A 66 -8.34 -3.91 -17.79
C ILE A 66 -7.19 -4.70 -17.15
N LYS A 67 -7.44 -5.95 -16.73
CA LYS A 67 -6.42 -6.82 -16.15
C LYS A 67 -5.29 -7.10 -17.14
N ASP A 68 -5.59 -7.30 -18.40
CA ASP A 68 -4.58 -7.50 -19.44
C ASP A 68 -3.77 -6.21 -19.69
N LEU A 69 -4.43 -5.06 -19.73
CA LEU A 69 -3.76 -3.76 -19.83
C LEU A 69 -2.91 -3.43 -18.60
N MET A 70 -3.28 -3.91 -17.41
CA MET A 70 -2.60 -3.66 -16.14
C MET A 70 -1.74 -4.83 -15.64
N LYS A 71 -1.51 -5.86 -16.47
CA LYS A 71 -0.85 -7.10 -16.04
C LYS A 71 0.51 -6.85 -15.38
N LYS A 72 1.27 -5.86 -15.86
CA LYS A 72 2.58 -5.49 -15.30
C LYS A 72 2.43 -4.83 -13.93
N GLU A 73 1.53 -3.85 -13.80
CA GLU A 73 1.30 -3.13 -12.55
C GLU A 73 0.72 -4.03 -11.46
N LEU A 74 -0.26 -4.87 -11.80
CA LEU A 74 -0.86 -5.82 -10.86
C LEU A 74 0.17 -6.83 -10.33
N ASN A 75 1.05 -7.32 -11.20
CA ASN A 75 2.13 -8.22 -10.78
C ASN A 75 3.15 -7.52 -9.87
N LEU A 76 3.44 -6.23 -10.12
CA LEU A 76 4.31 -5.45 -9.26
C LEU A 76 3.68 -5.18 -7.88
N LYS A 77 2.37 -4.85 -7.84
CA LYS A 77 1.60 -4.66 -6.59
C LYS A 77 1.65 -5.94 -5.76
N ARG A 78 1.29 -7.08 -6.36
CA ARG A 78 1.33 -8.39 -5.70
C ARG A 78 2.72 -8.72 -5.12
N ARG A 79 3.78 -8.53 -5.89
CA ARG A 79 5.16 -8.75 -5.41
C ARG A 79 5.55 -7.85 -4.24
N LYS A 80 5.03 -6.62 -4.18
CA LYS A 80 5.27 -5.71 -3.05
C LYS A 80 4.50 -6.17 -1.82
N GLU A 81 3.24 -6.56 -1.99
CA GLU A 81 2.41 -7.12 -0.91
C GLU A 81 3.05 -8.39 -0.33
N ASP A 82 3.52 -9.30 -1.19
CA ASP A 82 4.22 -10.52 -0.77
C ASP A 82 5.47 -10.19 0.06
N LYS A 83 6.27 -9.20 -0.36
CA LYS A 83 7.46 -8.75 0.39
C LYS A 83 7.11 -8.14 1.75
N VAL A 84 6.07 -7.33 1.81
CA VAL A 84 5.60 -6.74 3.07
C VAL A 84 5.10 -7.83 4.00
N GLN A 85 4.35 -8.80 3.48
CA GLN A 85 3.86 -9.94 4.25
C GLN A 85 5.01 -10.80 4.77
N GLU A 86 6.02 -11.07 3.95
CA GLU A 86 7.22 -11.82 4.35
C GLU A 86 7.98 -11.08 5.46
N GLN A 87 8.21 -9.77 5.31
CA GLN A 87 8.83 -8.94 6.35
C GLN A 87 8.02 -8.93 7.65
N MET A 88 6.70 -8.81 7.58
CA MET A 88 5.85 -8.88 8.77
C MET A 88 5.92 -10.24 9.45
N SER A 89 5.92 -11.33 8.68
CA SER A 89 6.02 -12.69 9.25
C SER A 89 7.39 -12.97 9.87
N ASN A 90 8.48 -12.48 9.26
CA ASN A 90 9.84 -12.64 9.78
C ASN A 90 10.09 -11.77 11.03
N ASN A 91 9.36 -10.66 11.17
CA ASN A 91 9.44 -9.75 12.32
C ASN A 91 8.45 -10.10 13.46
N MET A 92 7.67 -11.18 13.32
CA MET A 92 6.74 -11.66 14.34
C MET A 92 7.35 -12.87 15.06
N VAL A 93 7.76 -12.68 16.31
CA VAL A 93 8.17 -13.79 17.19
C VAL A 93 6.93 -14.27 17.97
N PRO A 94 6.54 -15.55 17.87
CA PRO A 94 5.45 -16.08 18.68
C PRO A 94 5.90 -16.21 20.14
N LEU A 95 5.17 -15.58 21.08
CA LEU A 95 5.33 -15.86 22.50
C LEU A 95 4.59 -17.14 22.87
N LYS A 96 5.20 -17.94 23.77
CA LYS A 96 4.69 -19.24 24.22
C LYS A 96 3.29 -19.19 24.87
N ASP A 97 2.83 -18.03 25.31
CA ASP A 97 1.50 -17.83 25.94
C ASP A 97 0.49 -17.07 25.06
N GLY A 98 0.69 -17.02 23.74
CA GLY A 98 -0.35 -16.55 22.79
C GLY A 98 -0.37 -15.06 22.48
N GLY A 99 0.66 -14.31 22.88
CA GLY A 99 0.88 -12.92 22.47
C GLY A 99 1.74 -12.82 21.19
N ILE A 100 1.37 -11.93 20.26
CA ILE A 100 2.22 -11.59 19.10
C ILE A 100 2.84 -10.22 19.38
N ILE A 101 4.16 -10.16 19.56
CA ILE A 101 4.92 -8.89 19.60
C ILE A 101 5.51 -8.65 18.21
N ARG A 102 5.29 -7.45 17.66
CA ARG A 102 6.02 -6.98 16.47
C ARG A 102 7.40 -6.52 16.91
N ILE A 103 8.46 -7.22 16.49
CA ILE A 103 9.84 -6.87 16.84
C ILE A 103 10.56 -6.37 15.58
N ASN A 104 11.11 -5.17 15.63
CA ASN A 104 12.05 -4.72 14.59
C ASN A 104 13.37 -5.47 14.76
N LEU A 105 13.77 -6.27 13.76
CA LEU A 105 15.00 -7.06 13.83
C LEU A 105 16.28 -6.22 13.98
N ASN A 106 16.24 -4.94 13.63
CA ASN A 106 17.38 -4.03 13.84
C ASN A 106 17.60 -3.69 15.33
N ASP A 107 16.54 -3.68 16.14
CA ASP A 107 16.63 -3.46 17.59
C ASP A 107 17.13 -4.73 18.32
N LEU A 108 17.02 -5.88 17.65
CA LEU A 108 17.42 -7.19 18.16
C LEU A 108 18.94 -7.43 18.10
N LYS A 109 19.69 -6.63 17.33
CA LYS A 109 21.16 -6.70 17.32
C LYS A 109 21.77 -6.34 18.67
N ASP A 110 21.13 -5.45 19.41
CA ASP A 110 21.53 -5.04 20.75
C ASP A 110 20.96 -5.96 21.85
N LEU A 111 20.07 -6.89 21.50
CA LEU A 111 19.51 -7.90 22.41
C LEU A 111 20.27 -9.22 22.41
N LYS A 112 21.34 -9.37 21.59
CA LYS A 112 22.22 -10.54 21.63
C LYS A 112 22.89 -10.76 22.99
N ASP A 113 22.96 -9.72 23.81
CA ASP A 113 23.51 -9.78 25.17
C ASP A 113 22.47 -10.11 26.25
N LEU A 114 21.17 -10.22 25.89
CA LEU A 114 20.18 -10.74 26.82
C LEU A 114 20.16 -12.26 26.75
N ASN A 115 20.70 -12.89 27.79
CA ASN A 115 20.48 -14.29 28.09
C ASN A 115 18.97 -14.59 28.09
N LEU A 116 18.49 -15.18 26.99
CA LEU A 116 17.10 -15.54 26.73
C LEU A 116 16.59 -16.73 27.58
N ASP A 117 17.32 -17.09 28.64
CA ASP A 117 16.91 -18.00 29.72
C ASP A 117 16.25 -17.24 30.89
N GLY A 118 16.19 -15.91 30.81
CA GLY A 118 15.56 -15.04 31.82
C GLY A 118 14.03 -14.99 31.72
N ASN A 119 13.40 -14.86 32.88
CA ASN A 119 11.95 -14.75 33.07
C ASN A 119 11.32 -13.71 32.10
N PRO A 120 10.18 -14.00 31.45
CA PRO A 120 9.58 -13.12 30.44
C PRO A 120 9.23 -11.71 30.98
N GLU A 121 9.00 -11.57 32.28
CA GLU A 121 8.79 -10.26 32.93
C GLU A 121 10.01 -9.34 32.83
N ASP A 122 11.23 -9.89 32.91
CA ASP A 122 12.46 -9.09 32.85
C ASP A 122 12.73 -8.58 31.44
N ILE A 123 12.38 -9.39 30.43
CA ILE A 123 12.46 -8.99 29.02
C ILE A 123 11.50 -7.83 28.78
N ILE A 124 10.23 -7.96 29.17
CA ILE A 124 9.21 -6.92 29.00
C ILE A 124 9.63 -5.63 29.72
N LYS A 125 10.17 -5.73 30.94
CA LYS A 125 10.61 -4.58 31.72
C LYS A 125 11.78 -3.84 31.08
N GLN A 126 12.73 -4.55 30.46
CA GLN A 126 13.84 -3.93 29.74
C GLN A 126 13.40 -3.28 28.43
N PHE A 127 12.45 -3.90 27.72
CA PHE A 127 11.81 -3.28 26.55
C PHE A 127 11.08 -1.99 26.94
N TYR A 128 10.21 -2.04 27.96
CA TYR A 128 9.52 -0.85 28.46
C TYR A 128 10.51 0.24 28.88
N LYS A 129 11.57 -0.12 29.61
CA LYS A 129 12.57 0.84 30.06
C LYS A 129 13.27 1.53 28.87
N LYS A 130 13.72 0.79 27.86
CA LYS A 130 14.38 1.39 26.68
C LYS A 130 13.46 2.24 25.80
N PHE A 131 12.17 1.90 25.72
CA PHE A 131 11.22 2.65 24.88
C PHE A 131 10.58 3.83 25.61
N VAL A 132 10.45 3.79 26.94
CA VAL A 132 9.93 4.90 27.76
C VAL A 132 11.03 5.89 28.15
N ASP A 133 12.26 5.45 28.44
CA ASP A 133 13.38 6.35 28.79
C ASP A 133 13.92 7.16 27.58
N ASN A 134 13.39 6.97 26.36
CA ASN A 134 13.76 7.76 25.18
C ASN A 134 12.73 8.86 24.82
N GLU A 135 11.65 9.02 25.61
CA GLU A 135 10.65 10.08 25.38
C GLU A 135 10.78 11.31 26.31
N ASP A 136 11.76 11.35 27.23
CA ASP A 136 11.98 12.50 28.12
C ASP A 136 13.46 12.91 28.20
N ASP A 137 13.97 13.58 27.15
CA ASP A 137 15.18 14.41 27.26
C ASP A 137 15.03 15.71 26.43
N ASP A 138 13.88 16.39 26.61
CA ASP A 138 13.77 17.84 26.42
C ASP A 138 14.01 18.52 27.78
N LYS A 139 15.25 18.93 28.07
CA LYS A 139 15.57 19.99 29.06
C LYS A 139 16.99 20.54 28.91
N ASP A 140 17.04 21.73 28.32
CA ASP A 140 17.99 22.86 28.42
C ASP A 140 19.29 22.72 29.24
N SER A 141 20.43 23.08 28.62
CA SER A 141 21.29 24.17 29.11
C SER A 141 22.51 24.47 28.21
N ASP A 142 22.51 25.69 27.66
CA ASP A 142 23.59 26.68 27.43
C ASP A 142 25.02 26.32 26.91
N ASP A 143 25.43 27.19 25.96
CA ASP A 143 26.76 27.83 25.78
C ASP A 143 27.82 27.19 24.85
N LYS A 144 27.87 27.65 23.57
CA LYS A 144 28.95 28.52 23.01
C LYS A 144 29.11 28.45 21.47
N ASP A 145 29.05 29.64 20.87
CA ASP A 145 29.72 30.18 19.67
C ASP A 145 30.43 29.23 18.68
N SER A 146 30.05 29.33 17.39
CA SER A 146 30.93 29.87 16.32
C SER A 146 30.26 29.80 14.93
N ASP A 147 29.83 30.97 14.46
CA ASP A 147 30.01 31.55 13.13
C ASP A 147 29.93 30.73 11.81
N ASP A 148 28.92 31.14 11.03
CA ASP A 148 28.96 31.63 9.64
C ASP A 148 28.94 30.66 8.43
N LYS A 149 27.80 30.75 7.73
CA LYS A 149 27.59 30.71 6.26
C LYS A 149 27.91 29.42 5.49
N GLU A 150 26.86 28.78 4.96
CA GLU A 150 26.46 29.04 3.57
C GLU A 150 25.08 28.48 3.20
N LYS A 151 24.40 29.27 2.39
CA LYS A 151 23.06 29.11 1.83
C LYS A 151 22.86 27.77 1.10
N VAL A 152 21.81 27.04 1.47
CA VAL A 152 20.98 26.33 0.49
C VAL A 152 19.51 26.60 0.83
N LYS A 153 18.88 27.49 0.07
CA LYS A 153 17.43 27.59 -0.03
C LYS A 153 16.97 26.40 -0.87
N GLU A 154 16.28 25.45 -0.27
CA GLU A 154 15.48 24.47 -1.01
C GLU A 154 14.00 24.78 -0.86
N ASP A 155 13.32 24.69 -1.99
CA ASP A 155 12.00 25.22 -2.26
C ASP A 155 10.92 24.70 -1.30
N ASN A 156 10.24 25.66 -0.68
CA ASN A 156 9.04 25.43 0.11
C ASN A 156 7.87 25.13 -0.85
N THR A 157 7.71 23.86 -1.23
CA THR A 157 6.50 23.36 -1.91
C THR A 157 5.89 22.21 -1.11
N GLY A 158 5.43 22.52 0.10
CA GLY A 158 4.53 21.68 0.88
C GLY A 158 3.10 22.21 0.80
N TYR A 159 2.27 21.62 -0.06
CA TYR A 159 0.81 21.61 0.12
C TYR A 159 0.40 20.24 0.71
N TYR A 160 -0.76 20.23 1.38
CA TYR A 160 -1.45 19.17 2.15
C TYR A 160 -1.12 19.19 3.65
N ILE A 161 -2.07 19.29 4.60
CA ILE A 161 -3.53 19.03 4.64
C ILE A 161 -4.24 20.20 5.32
#